data_AF-A0A7J2HSI8-F1
#
_entry.id   AF-A0A7J2HSI8-F1
#
_cell.length_a   1.000
_cell.length_b   1.000
_cell.length_c   1.000
_cell.angle_alpha   90.00
_cell.angle_beta   90.00
_cell.angle_gamma   90.00
#
_symmetry.space_group_name_H-M   'P 1'
#
loop_
_entity.id
_entity.type
_entity.pdbx_description
1 polymer ?
#
loop_
_entity_poly.entity_id
_entity_poly.type
_entity_poly.pdbx_seq_one_letter_code
_entity_poly.pdbx_strand_id
1 'polypeptide(L)'
;MSADLRDRVLGEIVGEEVLELACRLIRIPSENPPGDMSEIAGFIEDRLSSIGVSVERYEPAKGRVNLVAGIGKSGGRELIFNGHM
;
A
#
# COMPACT_ATOMS: atom_id res chain seq x y z
N MET A 1 7.30 27.81 18.50
CA MET A 1 7.37 27.64 17.03
C MET A 1 6.74 26.31 16.71
N SER A 2 5.73 26.26 15.83
CA SER A 2 5.21 24.99 15.33
C SER A 2 6.37 24.24 14.68
N ALA A 3 6.59 22.98 15.03
CA ALA A 3 7.50 22.13 14.27
C ALA A 3 7.09 22.16 12.79
N ASP A 4 8.08 22.23 11.90
CA ASP A 4 7.89 22.14 10.45
C ASP A 4 7.06 20.90 10.12
N LEU A 5 6.12 21.00 9.17
CA LEU A 5 5.21 19.88 8.85
C LEU A 5 6.01 18.63 8.47
N ARG A 6 7.13 18.81 7.77
CA ARG A 6 8.07 17.74 7.43
C ARG A 6 8.55 17.01 8.68
N ASP A 7 9.05 17.74 9.67
CA ASP A 7 9.65 17.15 10.86
C ASP A 7 8.59 16.42 11.70
N ARG A 8 7.35 16.93 11.73
CA ARG A 8 6.21 16.24 12.35
C ARG A 8 5.90 14.92 11.66
N VAL A 9 5.76 14.93 10.32
CA VAL A 9 5.46 13.71 9.54
C VAL A 9 6.58 12.69 9.67
N LEU A 10 7.85 13.12 9.62
CA LEU A 10 9.00 12.24 9.81
C LEU A 10 9.05 11.65 11.22
N GLY A 11 8.61 12.40 12.24
CA GLY A 11 8.54 11.94 13.63
C GLY A 11 7.49 10.85 13.88
N GLU A 12 6.47 10.72 13.02
CA GLU A 12 5.45 9.66 13.12
C GLU A 12 5.90 8.33 12.49
N ILE A 13 7.05 8.29 11.81
CA ILE A 13 7.55 7.07 11.17
C ILE A 13 8.17 6.14 12.21
N VAL A 14 7.52 5.01 12.46
CA VAL A 14 8.04 3.95 13.33
C VAL A 14 8.77 2.91 12.48
N GLY A 15 10.10 2.89 12.56
CA GLY A 15 10.92 2.00 11.73
C GLY A 15 10.65 0.51 11.90
N GLU A 16 10.27 0.09 13.12
CA GLU A 16 9.90 -1.31 13.41
C GLU A 16 8.63 -1.74 12.66
N GLU A 17 7.61 -0.87 12.58
CA GLU A 17 6.39 -1.16 11.81
C GLU A 17 6.69 -1.32 10.30
N VAL A 18 7.62 -0.51 9.77
CA VAL A 18 8.05 -0.61 8.37
C VAL A 18 8.77 -1.94 8.11
N LEU A 19 9.68 -2.33 9.01
CA LEU A 19 10.39 -3.60 8.92
C LEU A 19 9.43 -4.79 8.99
N GLU A 20 8.50 -4.79 9.95
CA GLU A 20 7.50 -5.84 10.10
C GLU A 20 6.60 -5.96 8.87
N LEU A 21 6.13 -4.84 8.32
CA LEU A 21 5.33 -4.82 7.09
C LEU A 21 6.11 -5.41 5.92
N ALA A 22 7.37 -5.01 5.73
CA ALA A 22 8.24 -5.54 4.68
C ALA A 22 8.44 -7.05 4.84
N CYS A 23 8.73 -7.53 6.06
CA CYS A 23 8.85 -8.97 6.33
C CYS A 23 7.56 -9.74 6.04
N ARG A 24 6.38 -9.18 6.35
CA ARG A 24 5.09 -9.81 6.05
C ARG A 24 4.84 -9.89 4.55
N LEU A 25 5.11 -8.81 3.80
CA LEU A 25 4.98 -8.80 2.35
C LEU A 25 5.89 -9.85 1.68
N ILE A 26 7.17 -9.90 2.08
CA ILE A 26 8.16 -10.85 1.51
C ILE A 26 7.78 -12.32 1.78
N ARG A 27 7.09 -12.61 2.89
CA ARG A 27 6.68 -13.97 3.23
C ARG A 27 5.52 -14.50 2.39
N ILE A 28 4.77 -13.61 1.73
CA ILE A 28 3.66 -14.00 0.86
C ILE A 28 4.25 -14.37 -0.50
N PRO A 29 4.15 -15.63 -0.97
CA PRO A 29 4.66 -16.03 -2.28
C PRO A 29 3.97 -15.25 -3.40
N SER A 30 4.77 -14.63 -4.27
CA SER A 30 4.28 -13.87 -5.44
C SER A 30 5.19 -14.01 -6.66
N GLU A 31 6.13 -14.97 -6.64
CA GLU A 31 7.11 -15.14 -7.71
C GLU A 31 6.46 -15.37 -9.09
N ASN A 32 7.13 -14.84 -10.11
CA ASN A 32 6.73 -14.98 -11.50
C ASN A 32 7.73 -15.89 -12.23
N PRO A 33 7.37 -17.13 -12.62
CA PRO A 33 6.03 -17.74 -12.66
C PRO A 33 5.57 -18.38 -11.32
N PRO A 34 4.25 -18.50 -11.04
CA PRO A 34 3.11 -18.18 -11.93
C PRO A 34 2.69 -16.70 -11.93
N GLY A 35 3.15 -15.91 -10.96
CA GLY A 35 2.80 -14.50 -10.80
C GLY A 35 1.34 -14.29 -10.38
N ASP A 36 0.86 -15.12 -9.44
CA ASP A 36 -0.43 -14.95 -8.78
C ASP A 36 -0.31 -13.96 -7.62
N MET A 37 -0.95 -12.80 -7.77
CA MET A 37 -0.92 -11.69 -6.82
C MET A 37 -2.10 -11.72 -5.86
N SER A 38 -2.95 -12.75 -5.90
CA SER A 38 -4.23 -12.76 -5.18
C SER A 38 -4.06 -12.61 -3.66
N GLU A 39 -3.10 -13.34 -3.07
CA GLU A 39 -2.86 -13.35 -1.63
C GLU A 39 -2.21 -12.03 -1.16
N ILE A 40 -1.13 -11.59 -1.82
CA ILE A 40 -0.45 -10.34 -1.46
C ILE A 40 -1.36 -9.13 -1.66
N ALA A 41 -2.19 -9.12 -2.71
CA ALA A 41 -3.18 -8.07 -2.92
C ALA A 41 -4.25 -8.08 -1.83
N GLY A 42 -4.77 -9.24 -1.44
CA GLY A 42 -5.72 -9.33 -0.32
C GLY A 42 -5.14 -8.80 0.99
N PHE A 43 -3.88 -9.14 1.27
CA PHE A 43 -3.18 -8.63 2.45
C PHE A 43 -3.02 -7.09 2.44
N ILE A 44 -2.65 -6.50 1.30
CA ILE A 44 -2.50 -5.04 1.16
C ILE A 44 -3.86 -4.34 1.27
N GLU A 45 -4.89 -4.89 0.62
CA GLU A 45 -6.28 -4.39 0.63
C GLU A 45 -6.84 -4.36 2.05
N ASP A 46 -6.68 -5.44 2.82
CA ASP A 46 -7.10 -5.51 4.23
C ASP A 46 -6.34 -4.50 5.09
N ARG A 47 -5.03 -4.37 4.91
CA ARG A 47 -4.22 -3.44 5.69
C ARG A 47 -4.63 -2.00 5.45
N LEU A 48 -4.82 -1.59 4.19
CA LEU A 48 -5.26 -0.24 3.84
C LEU A 48 -6.69 0.03 4.31
N SER A 49 -7.59 -0.93 4.12
CA SER A 49 -8.98 -0.82 4.57
C SER A 49 -9.07 -0.69 6.09
N SER A 50 -8.19 -1.38 6.85
CA SER A 50 -8.16 -1.31 8.32
C SER A 50 -7.86 0.09 8.89
N ILE A 51 -7.22 0.96 8.09
CA ILE A 51 -6.91 2.35 8.46
C ILE A 51 -7.83 3.35 7.73
N GLY A 52 -8.92 2.88 7.12
CA GLY A 52 -9.94 3.71 6.50
C GLY A 52 -9.60 4.22 5.10
N VAL A 53 -8.63 3.62 4.42
CA VAL A 53 -8.28 3.95 3.03
C VAL A 53 -9.16 3.15 2.08
N SER A 54 -9.81 3.82 1.13
CA SER A 54 -10.56 3.15 0.07
C SER A 54 -9.61 2.51 -0.93
N VAL A 55 -9.86 1.25 -1.27
CA VAL A 55 -9.08 0.47 -2.24
C VAL A 55 -9.99 -0.05 -3.33
N GLU A 56 -9.58 0.12 -4.58
CA GLU A 56 -10.21 -0.46 -5.76
C GLU A 56 -9.33 -1.59 -6.31
N ARG A 57 -9.94 -2.76 -6.52
CA ARG A 57 -9.27 -3.96 -7.01
C ARG A 57 -9.54 -4.18 -8.49
N TYR A 58 -8.48 -4.40 -9.27
CA TYR A 58 -8.52 -4.64 -10.71
C TYR A 58 -7.84 -5.96 -11.06
N GLU A 59 -8.56 -6.88 -11.72
CA GLU A 59 -8.06 -8.20 -12.09
C GLU A 59 -8.32 -8.48 -13.59
N PRO A 60 -7.52 -7.92 -14.52
CA PRO A 60 -7.69 -8.14 -15.97
C PRO A 60 -7.52 -9.60 -16.40
N ALA A 61 -6.83 -10.42 -15.60
CA ALA A 61 -6.70 -11.85 -15.79
C ALA A 61 -6.57 -12.52 -14.42
N LYS A 62 -7.00 -13.79 -14.31
CA LYS A 62 -6.97 -14.54 -13.04
C LYS A 62 -5.58 -14.46 -12.39
N GLY A 63 -5.53 -13.99 -11.16
CA GLY A 63 -4.30 -13.82 -10.37
C GLY A 63 -3.46 -12.58 -10.74
N ARG A 64 -3.81 -11.81 -11.77
CA ARG A 64 -3.11 -10.58 -12.17
C ARG A 64 -3.79 -9.37 -11.54
N VAL A 65 -3.66 -9.25 -10.22
CA VAL A 65 -4.36 -8.24 -9.42
C VAL A 65 -3.54 -6.96 -9.34
N ASN A 66 -4.21 -5.81 -9.48
CA ASN A 66 -3.69 -4.48 -9.18
C ASN A 66 -4.62 -3.80 -8.17
N LEU A 67 -4.06 -2.96 -7.29
CA LEU A 67 -4.81 -2.17 -6.33
C LEU A 67 -4.58 -0.69 -6.58
N VAL A 68 -5.67 0.09 -6.58
CA VAL A 68 -5.63 1.54 -6.60
C VAL A 68 -6.23 2.05 -5.30
N ALA A 69 -5.44 2.78 -4.51
CA ALA A 69 -5.87 3.31 -3.22
C ALA A 69 -5.71 4.83 -3.20
N GLY A 70 -6.60 5.51 -2.47
CA GLY A 70 -6.65 6.97 -2.46
C GLY A 70 -6.95 7.54 -1.07
N ILE A 71 -6.29 8.65 -0.74
CA ILE A 71 -6.57 9.49 0.43
C ILE A 71 -6.60 10.96 0.02
N GLY A 72 -7.40 11.76 0.72
CA GLY A 72 -7.50 13.21 0.49
C GLY A 72 -8.83 13.62 -0.14
N LYS A 73 -8.87 14.84 -0.68
CA LYS A 73 -10.07 15.46 -1.28
C LYS A 73 -9.85 15.70 -2.77
N SER A 74 -10.93 15.63 -3.53
CA SER A 74 -10.93 15.96 -4.97
C SER A 74 -10.70 17.46 -5.22
N GLY A 75 -10.23 17.79 -6.43
CA GLY A 75 -10.08 19.18 -6.90
C GLY A 75 -8.74 19.84 -6.60
N GLY A 76 -7.73 19.07 -6.16
CA GLY A 76 -6.36 19.53 -5.90
C GLY A 76 -5.33 18.94 -6.86
N ARG A 77 -4.05 19.10 -6.52
CA ARG A 77 -2.96 18.36 -7.17
C ARG A 77 -2.96 16.91 -6.68
N GLU A 78 -2.72 15.99 -7.59
CA GLU A 78 -2.63 14.57 -7.29
C GLU A 78 -1.17 14.10 -7.37
N LEU A 79 -0.80 13.19 -6.47
CA LEU A 79 0.51 12.53 -6.45
C LEU A 79 0.27 11.03 -6.41
N ILE A 80 0.82 10.31 -7.39
CA ILE A 80 0.75 8.85 -7.46
C ILE A 80 2.04 8.25 -6.91
N PHE A 81 1.91 7.42 -5.89
CA PHE A 81 2.95 6.47 -5.50
C PHE A 81 2.63 5.14 -6.17
N ASN A 82 3.57 4.63 -6.97
CA ASN A 82 3.41 3.37 -7.68
C ASN A 82 4.50 2.38 -7.27
N GLY A 83 4.09 1.14 -6.99
CA GLY A 83 4.96 0.00 -6.73
C GLY A 83 4.37 -1.24 -7.39
N HIS A 84 5.22 -2.23 -7.63
CA HIS A 84 4.79 -3.54 -8.13
C HIS A 84 4.74 -4.55 -6.97
N MET A 85 3.85 -5.53 -7.10
CA MET A 85 3.76 -6.70 -6.22
C MET A 85 4.54 -7.87 -6.80
#